data_AF-A0A6L5FC20-F1
#
_entry.id   AF-A0A6L5FC20-F1
#
_cell.length_a   1.000
_cell.length_b   1.000
_cell.length_c   1.000
_cell.angle_alpha   90.00
_cell.angle_beta   90.00
_cell.angle_gamma   90.00
#
_symmetry.space_group_name_H-M   'P 1'
#
loop_
_entity.id
_entity.type
_entity.pdbx_description
1 polymer ?
#
loop_
_entity_poly.entity_id
_entity_poly.type
_entity_poly.pdbx_seq_one_letter_code
_entity_poly.pdbx_strand_id
1 'polypeptide(L)'
;SLEEEEQIFEITTEGALKLLAEPPRRRGQAKPTALKELGEDPASGKPVTVRSGRYGPYVTDGEVNASLRKGDDPEKIDIERAAELLALRRDKLGK
;
A
#
# COMPACT_ATOMS: atom_id res chain seq x y z
N SER A 1 -20.86 -1.44 8.15
CA SER A 1 -21.25 -0.08 8.58
C SER A 1 -22.62 0.21 8.01
N LEU A 2 -23.38 1.13 8.61
CA LEU A 2 -24.55 1.69 7.94
C LEU A 2 -24.06 2.54 6.75
N GLU A 3 -24.81 2.51 5.65
CA GLU A 3 -24.58 3.28 4.43
C GLU A 3 -25.25 4.66 4.56
N GLU A 4 -26.48 4.69 5.09
CA GLU A 4 -27.34 5.88 5.16
C GLU A 4 -27.80 6.18 6.59
N GLU A 5 -28.07 7.46 6.89
CA GLU A 5 -28.49 7.92 8.22
C GLU A 5 -29.84 7.35 8.66
N GLU A 6 -30.78 7.18 7.73
CA GLU A 6 -32.12 6.65 7.98
C GLU A 6 -32.08 5.22 8.56
N GLN A 7 -31.04 4.45 8.23
CA GLN A 7 -30.86 3.09 8.74
C GLN A 7 -30.66 3.03 10.26
N ILE A 8 -30.32 4.14 10.91
CA ILE A 8 -30.22 4.22 12.37
C ILE A 8 -31.58 3.92 13.03
N PHE A 9 -32.66 4.37 12.40
CA PHE A 9 -34.01 4.25 12.95
C PHE A 9 -34.75 2.99 12.47
N GLU A 10 -34.35 2.45 11.33
CA GLU A 10 -35.07 1.35 10.66
C GLU A 10 -34.41 -0.02 10.82
N ILE A 11 -33.16 -0.08 11.30
CA ILE A 11 -32.43 -1.35 11.38
C ILE A 11 -33.10 -2.36 12.32
N THR A 12 -33.39 -3.55 11.80
CA THR A 12 -33.92 -4.67 12.57
C THR A 12 -32.81 -5.51 13.18
N THR A 13 -33.14 -6.33 14.18
CA THR A 13 -32.18 -7.25 14.83
C THR A 13 -31.55 -8.21 13.83
N GLU A 14 -32.35 -8.73 12.89
CA GLU A 14 -31.88 -9.60 11.81
C GLU A 14 -30.94 -8.86 10.83
N GLY A 15 -31.30 -7.62 10.47
CA GLY A 15 -30.45 -6.75 9.64
C GLY A 15 -29.12 -6.43 10.31
N ALA A 16 -29.13 -6.16 11.61
CA ALA A 16 -27.92 -5.93 12.41
C ALA A 16 -27.01 -7.15 12.47
N LEU A 17 -27.57 -8.34 12.69
CA LEU A 17 -26.80 -9.59 12.70
C LEU A 17 -26.15 -9.86 11.34
N LYS A 18 -26.87 -9.60 10.24
CA LYS A 18 -26.32 -9.74 8.89
C LYS A 18 -25.15 -8.79 8.64
N LEU A 19 -25.26 -7.53 9.06
CA LEU A 19 -24.19 -6.54 8.92
C LEU A 19 -22.95 -6.87 9.77
N LEU A 20 -23.13 -7.51 10.92
CA LEU A 20 -22.02 -7.98 11.77
C LEU A 20 -21.36 -9.26 11.24
N ALA A 21 -22.12 -10.12 10.56
CA ALA A 21 -21.61 -11.33 9.91
C ALA A 21 -20.81 -11.03 8.64
N GLU A 22 -21.02 -9.86 8.01
CA GLU A 22 -20.17 -9.42 6.91
C GLU A 22 -18.71 -9.23 7.40
N PRO A 23 -17.71 -9.70 6.64
CA PRO A 23 -16.32 -9.47 6.99
C PRO A 23 -16.06 -7.97 7.12
N PRO A 24 -15.27 -7.54 8.12
CA PRO A 24 -15.06 -6.12 8.36
C PRO A 24 -14.49 -5.47 7.10
N ARG A 25 -15.27 -4.57 6.50
CA ARG A 25 -14.79 -3.70 5.43
C ARG A 25 -13.70 -2.83 6.05
N ARG A 26 -12.43 -3.14 5.78
CA ARG A 26 -11.28 -2.37 6.28
C ARG A 26 -11.34 -0.97 5.68
N ARG A 27 -11.97 -0.04 6.39
CA ARG A 27 -12.04 1.39 6.03
C ARG A 27 -10.60 1.88 5.82
N GLY A 28 -10.27 2.30 4.60
CA GLY A 28 -8.93 2.78 4.22
C GLY A 28 -7.99 1.74 3.60
N GLN A 29 -8.43 0.53 3.25
CA GLN A 29 -7.64 -0.40 2.46
C GLN A 29 -7.86 -0.18 0.96
N ALA A 30 -7.50 1.01 0.45
CA ALA A 30 -7.27 1.13 -0.98
C ALA A 30 -6.14 0.15 -1.35
N LYS A 31 -6.39 -0.76 -2.31
CA LYS A 31 -5.32 -1.62 -2.83
C LYS A 31 -4.22 -0.70 -3.37
N PRO A 32 -2.94 -0.93 -3.03
CA PRO A 32 -1.88 -0.08 -3.53
C PRO A 32 -1.84 -0.14 -5.06
N THR A 33 -2.08 1.01 -5.69
CA THR A 33 -2.06 1.13 -7.14
C THR A 33 -0.60 1.17 -7.61
N ALA A 34 -0.28 0.35 -8.60
CA ALA A 34 1.03 0.42 -9.24
C ALA A 34 1.10 1.72 -10.05
N LEU A 35 2.11 2.53 -9.78
CA LEU A 35 2.34 3.80 -10.46
C LEU A 35 3.33 3.62 -11.62
N LYS A 36 4.43 2.87 -11.39
CA LYS A 36 5.52 2.72 -12.36
C LYS A 36 6.32 1.45 -12.12
N GLU A 37 6.80 0.80 -13.17
CA GLU A 37 7.78 -0.29 -13.11
C GLU A 37 9.15 0.27 -13.49
N LEU A 38 10.19 -0.05 -12.70
CA LEU A 38 11.53 0.55 -12.84
C LEU A 38 12.59 -0.41 -13.38
N GLY A 39 12.27 -1.70 -13.53
CA GLY A 39 13.22 -2.74 -13.93
C GLY A 39 13.69 -3.58 -12.74
N GLU A 40 14.85 -4.21 -12.84
CA GLU A 40 15.38 -5.10 -11.79
C GLU A 40 16.32 -4.35 -10.83
N ASP A 41 16.21 -4.65 -9.53
CA ASP A 41 17.13 -4.14 -8.52
C ASP A 41 18.52 -4.78 -8.71
N PRO A 42 19.61 -3.99 -8.88
CA PRO A 42 20.96 -4.53 -9.01
C PRO A 42 21.42 -5.35 -7.81
N ALA A 43 20.86 -5.14 -6.61
CA ALA A 43 21.26 -5.87 -5.41
C ALA A 43 20.51 -7.21 -5.23
N SER A 44 19.21 -7.28 -5.55
CA SER A 44 18.42 -8.50 -5.37
C SER A 44 18.06 -9.24 -6.66
N GLY A 45 18.23 -8.60 -7.83
CA GLY A 45 17.77 -9.11 -9.13
C GLY A 45 16.25 -9.16 -9.27
N LYS A 46 15.50 -8.48 -8.39
CA LYS A 46 14.03 -8.55 -8.37
C LYS A 46 13.39 -7.35 -9.03
N PRO A 47 12.21 -7.51 -9.66
CA PRO A 47 11.52 -6.41 -10.32
C PRO A 47 11.05 -5.37 -9.30
N VAL A 48 11.46 -4.12 -9.51
CA VAL A 48 11.14 -2.96 -8.68
C VAL A 48 9.95 -2.21 -9.26
N THR A 49 8.98 -1.91 -8.41
CA THR A 49 7.80 -1.13 -8.75
C THR A 49 7.57 0.00 -7.75
N VAL A 50 7.10 1.15 -8.25
CA VAL A 50 6.60 2.26 -7.45
C VAL A 50 5.10 2.08 -7.28
N ARG A 51 4.61 2.18 -6.05
CA ARG A 51 3.19 2.01 -5.73
C ARG A 51 2.69 3.12 -4.82
N SER A 52 1.43 3.50 -4.97
CA SER A 52 0.75 4.44 -4.06
C SER A 52 0.10 3.65 -2.91
N GLY A 53 0.59 3.83 -1.69
CA GLY A 53 0.09 3.13 -0.50
C GLY A 53 -0.65 4.05 0.47
N ARG A 54 -1.21 3.45 1.54
CA ARG A 54 -1.92 4.16 2.62
C ARG A 54 -1.09 5.29 3.27
N TYR A 55 0.22 5.10 3.35
CA TYR A 55 1.15 6.02 4.00
C TYR A 55 1.93 6.90 3.01
N GLY A 56 1.51 6.92 1.74
CA GLY A 56 2.21 7.59 0.65
C GLY A 56 2.88 6.63 -0.32
N PRO A 57 3.56 7.17 -1.35
CA PRO A 57 4.23 6.37 -2.35
C PRO A 57 5.44 5.62 -1.78
N TYR A 58 5.68 4.43 -2.29
CA TYR A 58 6.79 3.57 -1.90
C TYR A 58 7.30 2.74 -3.08
N VAL A 59 8.56 2.33 -3.00
CA VAL A 59 9.16 1.35 -3.91
C VAL A 59 9.15 -0.04 -3.28
N THR A 60 8.98 -1.07 -4.10
CA THR A 60 8.97 -2.46 -3.68
C THR A 60 9.60 -3.37 -4.72
N ASP A 61 10.41 -4.32 -4.26
CA ASP A 61 10.94 -5.43 -5.07
C ASP A 61 10.13 -6.73 -4.87
N GLY A 62 8.96 -6.63 -4.21
CA GLY A 62 8.11 -7.75 -3.82
C GLY A 62 8.39 -8.31 -2.42
N GLU A 63 9.56 -8.08 -1.85
CA GLU A 63 9.92 -8.57 -0.51
C GLU A 63 10.19 -7.46 0.49
N VAL A 64 10.87 -6.41 0.04
CA VAL A 64 11.26 -5.23 0.79
C VAL A 64 10.48 -4.04 0.26
N ASN A 65 9.98 -3.23 1.18
CA ASN A 65 9.21 -2.03 0.87
C ASN A 65 9.90 -0.82 1.50
N ALA A 66 10.25 0.17 0.68
CA ALA A 66 10.87 1.40 1.11
C ALA A 66 10.02 2.61 0.69
N SER A 67 9.65 3.44 1.66
CA SER A 67 8.91 4.68 1.40
C SER A 67 9.79 5.68 0.64
N LEU A 68 9.20 6.41 -0.31
CA LEU A 68 9.86 7.55 -0.94
C LEU A 68 10.15 8.64 0.10
N ARG A 69 11.28 9.34 -0.03
CA ARG A 69 11.66 10.44 0.86
C ARG A 69 11.03 11.76 0.39
N LYS A 70 11.06 12.75 1.27
CA LYS A 70 10.61 14.11 0.97
C LYS A 70 11.50 14.70 -0.14
N GLY A 71 10.96 14.82 -1.35
CA GLY A 71 11.65 15.30 -2.54
C GLY A 71 11.73 14.28 -3.68
N ASP A 72 11.51 13.00 -3.40
CA ASP A 72 11.38 11.99 -4.45
C ASP A 72 10.01 12.13 -5.13
N ASP A 73 9.99 12.23 -6.46
CA ASP A 73 8.77 12.26 -7.28
C ASP A 73 8.47 10.83 -7.77
N PRO A 74 7.31 10.25 -7.42
CA PRO A 74 6.98 8.87 -7.78
C PRO A 74 6.93 8.60 -9.29
N GLU A 75 6.72 9.63 -10.11
CA GLU A 75 6.71 9.47 -11.57
C GLU A 75 8.11 9.57 -12.18
N LYS A 76 9.00 10.35 -11.55
CA LYS A 76 10.35 10.65 -12.08
C LYS A 76 11.48 9.87 -11.44
N ILE A 77 11.23 9.18 -10.34
CA ILE A 77 12.22 8.33 -9.70
C ILE A 77 12.77 7.29 -10.69
N ASP A 78 14.07 7.05 -10.61
CA ASP A 78 14.83 6.09 -11.40
C ASP A 78 15.11 4.80 -10.60
N ILE A 79 15.65 3.81 -11.29
CA ILE A 79 15.98 2.51 -10.70
C ILE A 79 17.12 2.61 -9.68
N GLU A 80 18.10 3.47 -9.92
CA GLU A 80 19.24 3.67 -9.02
C GLU A 80 18.78 4.20 -7.66
N ARG A 81 17.96 5.25 -7.66
CA ARG A 81 17.38 5.81 -6.43
C ARG A 81 16.46 4.81 -5.73
N ALA A 82 15.66 4.06 -6.48
CA ALA A 82 14.80 3.04 -5.90
C ALA A 82 15.61 1.92 -5.24
N ALA A 83 16.69 1.47 -5.88
CA ALA A 83 17.61 0.48 -5.35
C ALA A 83 18.32 0.98 -4.08
N GLU A 84 18.76 2.25 -4.03
CA GLU A 84 19.31 2.86 -2.83
C GLU A 84 18.31 2.80 -1.65
N LEU A 85 17.06 3.17 -1.88
CA LEU A 85 16.03 3.16 -0.85
C LEU A 85 15.75 1.74 -0.33
N LEU A 86 15.74 0.75 -1.22
CA LEU A 86 15.56 -0.65 -0.87
C LEU A 86 16.77 -1.21 -0.11
N ALA A 87 18.00 -0.88 -0.53
CA ALA A 87 19.23 -1.30 0.15
C ALA A 87 19.29 -0.76 1.59
N LEU A 88 19.04 0.54 1.79
CA LEU A 88 18.96 1.14 3.12
C LEU A 88 17.89 0.48 4.00
N ARG A 89 16.80 0.02 3.38
CA ARG A 89 15.74 -0.68 4.09
C ARG A 89 16.15 -2.09 4.48
N ARG A 90 16.90 -2.79 3.63
CA ARG A 90 17.49 -4.12 3.88
C ARG A 90 18.47 -4.07 5.04
N ASP A 91 19.40 -3.12 5.02
CA ASP A 91 20.37 -2.91 6.11
C ASP A 91 19.66 -2.71 7.46
N LYS A 92 18.60 -1.88 7.46
CA LYS A 92 17.81 -1.64 8.67
C LYS A 92 17.02 -2.87 9.14
N LEU A 93 16.66 -3.77 8.22
CA LEU A 93 15.94 -5.01 8.51
C LEU A 93 16.89 -6.18 8.84
N GLY A 94 18.20 -6.03 8.62
CA GLY A 94 19.17 -7.13 8.70
C GLY A 94 18.92 -8.23 7.68
N LYS A 95 18.37 -7.86 6.51
CA LYS A 95 18.02 -8.78 5.42
C LYS A 95 18.95 -8.60 4.22
#